data_AF-A0A529X572-F1
#
_entry.id   AF-A0A529X572-F1
#
_cell.length_a   1.000
_cell.length_b   1.000
_cell.length_c   1.000
_cell.angle_alpha   90.00
_cell.angle_beta   90.00
_cell.angle_gamma   90.00
#
_symmetry.space_group_name_H-M   'P 1'
#
loop_
_entity.id
_entity.type
_entity.pdbx_description
1 polymer ?
#
loop_
_entity_poly.entity_id
_entity_poly.type
_entity_poly.pdbx_seq_one_letter_code
_entity_poly.pdbx_strand_id
1 'polypeptide(L)'
;FYANASGSHYEGPGGPRRLATRKTTELAQATLFTTTPALFKGDARKRYDQFETKVQLARYGTDCYAFAMLAAGSVDIVTDPGL
;
A
#
# COMPACT_ATOMS: atom_id res chain seq x y z
N PHE A 1 12.68 2.87 8.54
CA PHE A 1 11.37 2.31 8.90
C PHE A 1 11.60 0.99 9.60
N TYR A 2 10.95 0.75 10.73
CA TYR A 2 11.04 -0.52 11.45
C TYR A 2 9.76 -0.76 12.25
N ALA A 3 9.55 -2.00 12.70
CA ALA A 3 8.45 -2.37 13.58
C ALA A 3 8.97 -3.17 14.77
N ASN A 4 8.33 -2.99 15.92
CA ASN A 4 8.58 -3.75 17.16
C ASN A 4 7.26 -3.94 17.92
N ALA A 5 7.31 -4.48 19.14
CA ALA A 5 6.11 -4.74 19.93
C ALA A 5 5.26 -3.49 20.25
N SER A 6 5.83 -2.29 20.21
CA SER A 6 5.10 -1.04 20.47
C SER A 6 4.48 -0.40 19.22
N GLY A 7 4.82 -0.92 18.03
CA GLY A 7 4.23 -0.52 16.76
C GLY A 7 5.25 -0.31 15.64
N SER A 8 4.85 0.48 14.65
CA SER A 8 5.66 0.84 13.48
C SER A 8 6.24 2.24 13.61
N HIS A 9 7.51 2.41 13.26
CA HIS A 9 8.31 3.60 13.54
C HIS A 9 9.15 4.02 12.32
N TYR A 10 9.45 5.31 12.26
CA TYR A 10 10.41 5.91 11.35
C TYR A 10 11.51 6.62 12.13
N GLU A 11 12.74 6.42 11.71
CA GLU A 11 13.93 7.15 12.14
C GLU A 11 14.69 7.59 10.88
N GLY A 12 15.09 8.86 10.84
CA GLY A 12 15.76 9.46 9.70
C GLY A 12 15.83 10.99 9.84
N PRO A 13 16.20 11.71 8.76
CA PRO A 13 16.44 13.16 8.81
C PRO A 13 15.25 14.01 9.29
N GLY A 14 14.02 13.51 9.12
CA GLY A 14 12.80 14.17 9.62
C GLY A 14 12.53 13.99 11.12
N GLY A 15 13.44 13.35 11.86
CA GLY A 15 13.27 13.00 13.26
C GLY A 15 12.48 11.71 13.50
N PRO A 16 12.62 11.11 14.70
CA PRO A 16 11.91 9.88 15.05
C PRO A 16 10.39 10.14 15.19
N ARG A 17 9.57 9.23 14.65
CA ARG A 17 8.10 9.28 14.80
C ARG A 17 7.45 7.90 14.69
N ARG A 18 6.32 7.75 15.36
CA ARG A 18 5.42 6.61 15.15
C ARG A 18 4.69 6.78 13.81
N LEU A 19 4.55 5.68 13.07
CA LEU A 19 3.80 5.65 11.82
C LEU A 19 2.32 5.41 12.11
N ALA A 20 1.46 5.97 11.26
CA ALA A 20 0.02 5.77 11.29
C ALA A 20 -0.51 5.78 9.85
N THR A 21 -1.39 4.82 9.55
CA THR A 21 -2.06 4.76 8.25
C THR A 21 -3.05 5.91 8.10
N ARG A 22 -3.44 6.21 6.85
CA ARG A 22 -4.56 7.11 6.59
C ARG A 22 -5.86 6.50 7.11
N LYS A 23 -6.84 7.37 7.38
CA LYS A 23 -8.21 6.99 7.77
C LYS A 23 -9.18 6.99 6.58
N THR A 24 -8.68 6.74 5.38
CA THR A 24 -9.47 6.72 4.15
C THR A 24 -10.51 5.62 4.24
N THR A 25 -11.79 5.97 4.07
CA THR A 25 -12.91 5.02 4.18
C THR A 25 -13.55 4.67 2.84
N GLU A 26 -13.32 5.50 1.82
CA GLU A 26 -13.91 5.34 0.49
C GLU A 26 -12.84 4.88 -0.52
N LEU A 27 -13.14 3.84 -1.30
CA LEU A 27 -12.21 3.35 -2.34
C LEU A 27 -11.89 4.43 -3.36
N ALA A 28 -12.87 5.24 -3.74
CA ALA A 28 -12.70 6.32 -4.72
C ALA A 28 -11.74 7.44 -4.26
N GLN A 29 -11.26 7.40 -3.02
CA GLN A 29 -10.24 8.31 -2.46
C GLN A 29 -8.91 7.60 -2.17
N ALA A 30 -8.82 6.29 -2.42
CA ALA A 30 -7.66 5.48 -2.08
C ALA A 30 -6.59 5.55 -3.17
N THR A 31 -5.33 5.63 -2.75
CA THR A 31 -4.16 5.33 -3.58
C THR A 31 -3.77 3.86 -3.38
N LEU A 32 -3.73 3.10 -4.48
CA LEU A 32 -3.37 1.68 -4.53
C LEU A 32 -1.95 1.49 -5.08
N PHE A 33 -1.20 0.58 -4.47
CA PHE A 33 0.04 0.04 -5.00
C PHE A 33 -0.01 -1.49 -5.16
N THR A 34 0.69 -1.99 -6.17
CA THR A 34 1.11 -3.40 -6.34
C THR A 34 2.49 -3.40 -6.99
N THR A 35 3.31 -4.43 -6.81
CA THR A 35 4.58 -4.55 -7.55
C THR A 35 4.33 -4.50 -9.06
N THR A 36 3.42 -5.33 -9.57
CA THR A 36 2.94 -5.24 -10.95
C THR A 36 1.66 -6.05 -11.17
N PRO A 37 0.67 -5.52 -11.93
CA PRO A 37 -0.53 -6.26 -12.29
C PRO A 37 -0.24 -7.59 -13.02
N ALA A 38 0.93 -7.72 -13.64
CA ALA A 38 1.34 -8.92 -14.36
C ALA A 38 1.55 -10.14 -13.45
N LEU A 39 1.71 -9.95 -12.14
CA LEU A 39 1.82 -11.07 -11.21
C LEU A 39 0.46 -11.75 -10.96
N PHE A 40 -0.66 -11.03 -11.11
CA PHE A 40 -1.99 -11.61 -10.96
C PHE A 40 -2.33 -12.47 -12.18
N LYS A 41 -2.87 -13.66 -11.93
CA LYS A 41 -3.18 -14.65 -12.97
C LYS A 41 -4.63 -15.16 -12.86
N GLY A 42 -5.18 -15.58 -13.99
CA GLY A 42 -6.54 -16.16 -14.06
C GLY A 42 -7.59 -15.23 -13.46
N ASP A 43 -8.41 -15.77 -12.56
CA ASP A 43 -9.48 -14.98 -11.94
C ASP A 43 -8.98 -13.91 -10.96
N ALA A 44 -7.79 -14.08 -10.38
CA ALA A 44 -7.18 -13.04 -9.55
C ALA A 44 -6.86 -11.78 -10.39
N ARG A 45 -6.47 -11.97 -11.66
CA ARG A 45 -6.25 -10.85 -12.58
C ARG A 45 -7.52 -10.06 -12.85
N LYS A 46 -8.62 -10.75 -13.17
CA LYS A 46 -9.93 -10.11 -13.40
C LYS A 46 -10.40 -9.33 -12.18
N ARG A 47 -10.19 -9.87 -10.98
CA ARG A 47 -10.53 -9.18 -9.71
C ARG A 47 -9.66 -7.95 -9.49
N TYR A 48 -8.36 -8.05 -9.75
CA TYR A 48 -7.45 -6.90 -9.70
C TYR A 48 -7.88 -5.80 -10.67
N ASP A 49 -8.16 -6.14 -11.93
CA ASP A 49 -8.59 -5.17 -12.95
C ASP A 49 -9.87 -4.43 -12.53
N GLN A 50 -10.84 -5.14 -11.92
CA GLN A 50 -12.07 -4.52 -11.38
C GLN A 50 -11.84 -3.68 -10.12
N PHE A 51 -10.81 -4.00 -9.34
CA PHE A 51 -10.47 -3.28 -8.14
C PHE A 51 -9.75 -1.97 -8.46
N GLU A 52 -8.83 -2.02 -9.42
CA GLU A 52 -8.08 -0.88 -9.93
C GLU A 52 -8.98 0.24 -10.48
N THR A 53 -10.12 -0.10 -11.09
CA THR A 53 -11.07 0.91 -11.61
C THR A 53 -11.86 1.63 -10.52
N LYS A 54 -11.83 1.15 -9.27
CA LYS A 54 -12.60 1.72 -8.15
C LYS A 54 -11.79 2.65 -7.27
N VAL A 55 -10.47 2.66 -7.42
CA VAL A 55 -9.56 3.48 -6.62
C VAL A 55 -9.30 4.83 -7.28
N GLN A 56 -8.88 5.83 -6.50
CA GLN A 56 -8.56 7.15 -7.04
C GLN A 56 -7.34 7.10 -7.97
N LEU A 57 -6.32 6.38 -7.54
CA LEU A 57 -5.03 6.31 -8.22
C LEU A 57 -4.38 4.94 -7.99
N ALA A 58 -4.09 4.23 -9.08
CA ALA A 58 -3.25 3.03 -9.05
C ALA A 58 -1.81 3.37 -9.44
N ARG A 59 -0.85 2.81 -8.72
CA ARG A 59 0.58 2.95 -8.93
C ARG A 59 1.24 1.58 -8.87
N TYR A 60 2.38 1.45 -9.53
CA TYR A 60 3.07 0.17 -9.69
C TYR A 60 4.52 0.25 -9.20
N GLY A 61 5.06 -0.90 -8.81
CA GLY A 61 6.43 -1.06 -8.31
C GLY A 61 6.57 -0.78 -6.82
N THR A 62 7.78 -0.42 -6.40
CA THR A 62 8.20 -0.15 -5.01
C THR A 62 8.18 -1.33 -4.03
N ASP A 63 7.68 -2.50 -4.44
CA ASP A 63 7.80 -3.78 -3.71
C ASP A 63 7.57 -3.61 -2.20
N CYS A 64 8.52 -4.04 -1.37
CA CYS A 64 8.45 -3.93 0.08
C CYS A 64 8.33 -2.47 0.60
N TYR A 65 8.82 -1.49 -0.17
CA TYR A 65 8.75 -0.08 0.20
C TYR A 65 7.32 0.45 0.15
N ALA A 66 6.44 -0.12 -0.69
CA ALA A 66 5.01 0.22 -0.71
C ALA A 66 4.37 0.04 0.68
N PHE A 67 4.71 -1.04 1.38
CA PHE A 67 4.20 -1.32 2.72
C PHE A 67 4.72 -0.32 3.76
N ALA A 68 5.98 0.11 3.65
CA ALA A 68 6.50 1.19 4.50
C ALA A 68 5.77 2.52 4.25
N MET A 69 5.45 2.83 3.00
CA MET A 69 4.64 4.00 2.63
C MET A 69 3.21 3.91 3.16
N LEU A 70 2.59 2.73 3.09
CA LEU A 70 1.26 2.49 3.66
C LEU A 70 1.27 2.70 5.17
N ALA A 71 2.21 2.08 5.89
CA ALA A 71 2.34 2.25 7.33
C ALA A 71 2.53 3.73 7.70
N ALA A 72 3.30 4.47 6.88
CA ALA A 72 3.58 5.89 7.08
C ALA A 72 2.43 6.84 6.67
N GLY A 73 1.33 6.33 6.13
CA GLY A 73 0.17 7.12 5.72
C GLY A 73 0.38 7.89 4.41
N SER A 74 1.28 7.42 3.53
CA SER A 74 1.49 7.97 2.19
C SER A 74 0.66 7.27 1.11
N VAL A 75 0.25 6.02 1.37
CA VAL A 75 -0.53 5.14 0.50
C VAL A 75 -1.68 4.53 1.32
N ASP A 76 -2.77 4.16 0.66
CA ASP A 76 -3.97 3.63 1.32
C ASP A 76 -4.03 2.11 1.24
N ILE A 77 -3.65 1.52 0.10
CA ILE A 77 -3.75 0.08 -0.14
C ILE A 77 -2.49 -0.43 -0.84
N VAL A 78 -1.98 -1.59 -0.40
CA VAL A 78 -0.92 -2.35 -1.08
C VAL A 78 -1.40 -3.79 -1.24
N THR A 79 -1.29 -4.35 -2.44
CA THR A 79 -1.71 -5.72 -2.73
C THR A 79 -0.73 -6.39 -3.69
N ASP A 80 -0.41 -7.65 -3.45
CA ASP A 80 0.34 -8.50 -4.37
C ASP A 80 -0.20 -9.94 -4.31
N PRO A 81 -0.13 -10.70 -5.41
CA PRO A 81 -0.67 -12.06 -5.44
C PRO A 81 0.18 -12.98 -4.56
N GLY A 82 -0.43 -13.48 -3.48
CA GLY A 82 0.21 -14.37 -2.50
C GLY A 82 0.39 -13.76 -1.12
N LEU A 83 0.04 -12.48 -0.95
CA LEU A 83 -0.21 -11.88 0.37
C LEU A 83 -1.62 -12.19 0.87
#